data_AF-A0A4R4QJC1-F1
#
_entry.id   AF-A0A4R4QJC1-F1
#
_cell.length_a   1.000
_cell.length_b   1.000
_cell.length_c   1.000
_cell.angle_alpha   90.00
_cell.angle_beta   90.00
_cell.angle_gamma   90.00
#
_symmetry.space_group_name_H-M   'P 1'
#
loop_
_entity.id
_entity.type
_entity.pdbx_description
1 polymer ?
#
loop_
_entity_poly.entity_id
_entity_poly.type
_entity_poly.pdbx_seq_one_letter_code
_entity_poly.pdbx_strand_id
1 'polypeptide(L)'
;MIADSKPVHYAFFVRSWIGHHAYRILLTAYAAQLTDTAADKLVALPSGLAYRLDLSWTTTVLYAGLALILHARGPLCERCIAEMSLDGSARAEQYRRNLTTVHRIRARPLGCLVITASAIALVILARHTGLISKQVKTLLFATPAMWIFLSLSRHSRLQPWCPQCRGDGGGRYHRAATGPKPRLALNS
;
A
#
# COMPACT_ATOMS: atom_id res chain seq x y z
N MET A 1 -30.38 28.85 -9.90
CA MET A 1 -29.77 28.43 -8.62
C MET A 1 -28.82 27.28 -8.91
N ILE A 2 -27.51 27.54 -8.96
CA ILE A 2 -26.47 26.53 -9.19
C ILE A 2 -25.81 26.30 -7.83
N ALA A 3 -26.23 25.25 -7.13
CA ALA A 3 -25.70 24.92 -5.82
C ALA A 3 -24.35 24.20 -5.96
N ASP A 4 -23.34 24.98 -5.62
CA ASP A 4 -21.96 24.70 -5.28
C ASP A 4 -21.74 23.40 -4.47
N SER A 5 -21.22 22.35 -5.12
CA SER A 5 -20.89 21.06 -4.47
C SER A 5 -19.52 20.50 -4.90
N LYS A 6 -18.53 21.38 -5.09
CA LYS A 6 -17.20 20.99 -5.60
C LYS A 6 -16.13 20.49 -4.58
N PRO A 7 -16.20 20.68 -3.25
CA PRO A 7 -15.05 20.34 -2.39
C PRO A 7 -14.86 18.83 -2.17
N VAL A 8 -15.93 18.02 -2.30
CA VAL A 8 -15.86 16.57 -2.03
C VAL A 8 -15.13 15.80 -3.14
N HIS A 9 -15.23 16.27 -4.39
CA HIS A 9 -14.58 15.61 -5.53
C HIS A 9 -13.06 15.75 -5.51
N TYR A 10 -12.51 16.87 -5.02
CA TYR A 10 -11.07 17.10 -5.02
C TYR A 10 -10.34 16.22 -4.00
N ALA A 11 -10.87 16.10 -2.79
CA ALA A 11 -10.29 15.26 -1.74
C ALA A 11 -10.29 13.77 -2.14
N PHE A 12 -11.36 13.30 -2.79
CA PHE A 12 -11.43 11.93 -3.32
C PHE A 12 -10.42 11.71 -4.45
N PHE A 13 -10.30 12.66 -5.38
CA PHE A 13 -9.36 12.58 -6.50
C PHE A 13 -7.91 12.53 -6.03
N VAL A 14 -7.50 13.44 -5.14
CA VAL A 14 -6.13 13.48 -4.60
C VAL A 14 -5.80 12.20 -3.84
N ARG A 15 -6.71 11.71 -3.00
CA ARG A 15 -6.53 10.44 -2.27
C ARG A 15 -6.42 9.24 -3.21
N SER A 16 -7.25 9.17 -4.24
CA SER A 16 -7.26 8.10 -5.24
C SER A 16 -5.98 8.11 -6.09
N TRP A 17 -5.55 9.29 -6.54
CA TRP A 17 -4.35 9.48 -7.34
C TRP A 17 -3.09 9.11 -6.56
N ILE A 18 -2.93 9.66 -5.35
CA ILE A 18 -1.75 9.37 -4.52
C ILE A 18 -1.72 7.88 -4.16
N GLY A 19 -2.85 7.29 -3.77
CA GLY A 19 -2.91 5.85 -3.46
C GLY A 19 -2.53 4.96 -4.64
N HIS A 20 -3.00 5.29 -5.84
CA HIS A 20 -2.68 4.55 -7.05
C HIS A 20 -1.19 4.65 -7.43
N HIS A 21 -0.59 5.84 -7.30
CA HIS A 21 0.83 6.06 -7.62
C HIS A 21 1.80 5.77 -6.47
N ALA A 22 1.31 5.54 -5.24
CA ALA A 22 2.12 5.35 -4.04
C ALA A 22 3.16 4.24 -4.20
N TYR A 23 2.80 3.11 -4.82
CA TYR A 23 3.76 2.03 -5.02
C TYR A 23 4.91 2.40 -5.97
N ARG A 24 4.65 3.27 -6.97
CA ARG A 24 5.69 3.77 -7.89
C ARG A 24 6.62 4.73 -7.15
N ILE A 25 6.05 5.63 -6.36
CA ILE A 25 6.81 6.54 -5.50
C ILE A 25 7.69 5.74 -4.53
N LEU A 26 7.17 4.68 -3.93
CA LEU A 26 7.91 3.78 -3.04
C LEU A 26 9.00 3.00 -3.77
N LEU A 27 8.79 2.60 -5.03
CA LEU A 27 9.78 1.91 -5.84
C LEU A 27 10.91 2.84 -6.27
N THR A 28 10.58 4.04 -6.75
CA THR A 28 11.57 5.07 -7.12
C THR A 28 12.33 5.56 -5.91
N ALA A 29 11.64 5.64 -4.76
CA ALA A 29 12.28 5.77 -3.48
C ALA A 29 13.21 4.56 -3.33
N TYR A 30 12.76 3.36 -2.96
CA TYR A 30 13.66 2.22 -2.70
C TYR A 30 14.90 2.08 -3.63
N ALA A 31 14.75 2.25 -4.95
CA ALA A 31 15.86 2.32 -5.90
C ALA A 31 16.89 3.44 -5.61
N ALA A 32 16.45 4.69 -5.36
CA ALA A 32 17.32 5.79 -4.99
C ALA A 32 18.11 5.54 -3.68
N GLN A 33 17.54 4.78 -2.73
CA GLN A 33 18.24 4.42 -1.49
C GLN A 33 19.29 3.35 -1.75
N LEU A 34 19.00 2.37 -2.62
CA LEU A 34 20.01 1.42 -3.07
C LEU A 34 21.18 2.13 -3.76
N THR A 35 20.90 3.09 -4.63
CA THR A 35 21.96 3.88 -5.29
C THR A 35 22.76 4.72 -4.29
N ASP A 36 22.12 5.36 -3.31
CA ASP A 36 22.82 6.10 -2.25
C ASP A 36 23.75 5.19 -1.45
N THR A 37 23.27 4.01 -1.04
CA THR A 37 24.11 3.04 -0.31
C THR A 37 25.28 2.49 -1.12
N ALA A 38 25.19 2.49 -2.45
CA ALA A 38 26.28 2.12 -3.34
C ALA A 38 27.26 3.29 -3.56
N ALA A 39 26.73 4.51 -3.67
CA ALA A 39 27.47 5.74 -3.94
C ALA A 39 28.23 6.29 -2.73
N ASP A 40 27.87 5.91 -1.49
CA ASP A 40 28.60 6.29 -0.28
C ASP A 40 30.10 5.97 -0.33
N LYS A 41 30.52 4.99 -1.14
CA LYS A 41 31.94 4.65 -1.34
C LYS A 41 32.65 5.54 -2.37
N LEU A 42 31.89 6.31 -3.16
CA LEU A 42 32.38 7.09 -4.30
C LEU A 42 32.37 8.59 -4.02
N VAL A 43 31.38 9.09 -3.26
CA VAL A 43 31.20 10.52 -3.02
C VAL A 43 30.90 10.77 -1.55
N ALA A 44 31.77 11.51 -0.87
CA ALA A 44 31.54 11.97 0.49
C ALA A 44 30.58 13.17 0.47
N LEU A 45 29.31 12.94 0.79
CA LEU A 45 28.33 14.01 0.94
C LEU A 45 28.55 14.79 2.25
N PRO A 46 28.35 16.12 2.26
CA PRO A 46 28.33 16.90 3.49
C PRO A 46 27.29 16.34 4.46
N SER A 47 27.65 16.19 5.73
CA SER A 47 26.80 15.55 6.76
C SER A 47 25.40 16.16 6.87
N GLY A 48 25.29 17.49 6.73
CA GLY A 48 24.02 18.20 6.75
C GLY A 48 23.12 17.88 5.53
N LEU A 49 23.69 17.69 4.35
CA LEU A 49 22.93 17.33 3.14
C LEU A 49 22.46 15.88 3.23
N ALA A 50 23.34 14.96 3.63
CA ALA A 50 22.99 13.56 3.87
C ALA A 50 21.85 13.42 4.91
N TYR A 51 21.88 14.24 5.96
CA TYR A 51 20.82 14.28 6.96
C TYR A 51 19.46 14.67 6.38
N ARG A 52 19.40 15.74 5.57
CA ARG A 52 18.17 16.23 4.96
C ARG A 52 17.60 15.24 3.95
N LEU A 53 18.46 14.59 3.17
CA LEU A 53 18.06 13.56 2.21
C LEU A 53 17.44 12.35 2.93
N ASP A 54 18.09 11.80 3.97
CA ASP A 54 17.56 10.67 4.75
C ASP A 54 16.24 11.01 5.48
N LEU A 55 16.10 12.26 5.96
CA LEU A 55 14.85 12.72 6.57
C LEU A 55 13.72 12.84 5.53
N SER A 56 13.97 13.54 4.41
CA SER A 56 13.01 13.70 3.31
C SER A 56 12.59 12.35 2.73
N TRP A 57 13.51 11.40 2.72
CA TRP A 57 13.26 10.04 2.32
C TRP A 57 12.30 9.33 3.25
N THR A 58 12.64 9.30 4.53
CA THR A 58 11.88 8.58 5.55
C THR A 58 10.45 9.11 5.61
N THR A 59 10.28 10.44 5.54
CA THR A 59 8.94 11.04 5.48
C THR A 59 8.21 10.64 4.20
N THR A 60 8.85 10.66 3.02
CA THR A 60 8.23 10.23 1.76
C THR A 60 7.75 8.78 1.82
N VAL A 61 8.57 7.86 2.33
CA VAL A 61 8.21 6.44 2.47
C VAL A 61 7.04 6.26 3.43
N LEU A 62 7.03 6.98 4.56
CA LEU A 62 5.93 6.91 5.53
C LEU A 62 4.62 7.44 4.94
N TYR A 63 4.64 8.61 4.28
CA TYR A 63 3.45 9.19 3.66
C TYR A 63 2.92 8.31 2.51
N ALA A 64 3.79 7.85 1.61
CA ALA A 64 3.39 7.00 0.50
C ALA A 64 2.88 5.63 1.00
N GLY A 65 3.54 5.04 2.01
CA GLY A 65 3.11 3.81 2.65
C GLY A 65 1.73 3.95 3.31
N LEU A 66 1.51 5.01 4.07
CA LEU A 66 0.21 5.31 4.67
C LEU A 66 -0.87 5.51 3.60
N ALA A 67 -0.58 6.28 2.55
CA ALA A 67 -1.51 6.49 1.44
C ALA A 67 -1.88 5.17 0.75
N LEU A 68 -0.90 4.27 0.52
CA LEU A 68 -1.14 2.95 -0.04
C LEU A 68 -2.00 2.08 0.88
N ILE A 69 -1.76 2.10 2.20
CA ILE A 69 -2.57 1.36 3.18
C ILE A 69 -4.01 1.86 3.19
N LEU A 70 -4.21 3.18 3.24
CA LEU A 70 -5.54 3.80 3.22
C LEU A 70 -6.27 3.58 1.89
N HIS A 71 -5.53 3.49 0.79
CA HIS A 71 -6.05 3.15 -0.52
C HIS A 71 -6.48 1.68 -0.58
N ALA A 72 -5.62 0.75 -0.12
CA ALA A 72 -5.88 -0.69 -0.13
C ALA A 72 -7.01 -1.13 0.82
N ARG A 73 -7.42 -0.27 1.76
CA ARG A 73 -8.60 -0.49 2.62
C ARG A 73 -9.90 0.05 2.02
N GLY A 74 -9.83 0.95 1.04
CA GLY A 74 -10.98 1.61 0.42
C GLY A 74 -11.56 0.82 -0.76
N PRO A 75 -12.61 1.37 -1.42
CA PRO A 75 -13.07 0.86 -2.70
C PRO A 75 -11.96 1.00 -3.75
N LEU A 76 -11.96 0.10 -4.75
CA LEU A 76 -11.04 0.21 -5.87
C LEU A 76 -11.33 1.48 -6.66
N CYS A 77 -10.27 2.21 -7.03
CA CYS A 77 -10.42 3.36 -7.92
C CYS A 77 -10.57 2.92 -9.37
N GLU A 78 -11.16 3.78 -10.20
CA GLU A 78 -11.39 3.53 -11.63
C GLU A 78 -10.10 3.12 -12.36
N ARG A 79 -8.96 3.75 -12.05
CA ARG A 79 -7.66 3.38 -12.63
C ARG A 79 -7.21 1.98 -12.25
N CYS A 80 -7.41 1.58 -10.99
CA CYS A 80 -7.09 0.23 -10.54
C CYS A 80 -7.96 -0.82 -11.25
N ILE A 81 -9.22 -0.49 -11.54
CA ILE A 81 -10.13 -1.34 -12.32
C ILE A 81 -9.67 -1.41 -13.80
N ALA A 82 -9.34 -0.27 -14.40
CA ALA A 82 -8.87 -0.19 -15.78
C ALA A 82 -7.53 -0.93 -16.01
N GLU A 83 -6.67 -1.01 -14.98
CA GLU A 83 -5.39 -1.74 -15.04
C GLU A 83 -5.51 -3.23 -14.64
N MET A 84 -6.72 -3.75 -14.40
CA MET A 84 -6.88 -5.17 -14.10
C MET A 84 -6.50 -6.04 -15.29
N SER A 85 -5.83 -7.15 -15.01
CA SER A 85 -5.53 -8.14 -16.04
C SER A 85 -6.76 -8.98 -16.36
N LEU A 86 -6.94 -9.30 -17.65
CA LEU A 86 -7.94 -10.26 -18.11
C LEU A 86 -7.72 -11.64 -17.46
N ASP A 87 -6.45 -12.05 -17.25
CA ASP A 87 -6.07 -13.30 -16.57
C ASP A 87 -6.02 -13.18 -15.04
N GLY A 88 -6.95 -12.42 -14.45
CA GLY A 88 -6.95 -12.11 -13.01
C GLY A 88 -6.99 -13.35 -12.11
N SER A 89 -7.72 -14.40 -12.49
CA SER A 89 -7.80 -15.66 -11.74
C SER A 89 -6.48 -16.42 -11.72
N ALA A 90 -5.83 -16.57 -12.86
CA ALA A 90 -4.53 -17.24 -12.97
C ALA A 90 -3.45 -16.50 -12.18
N ARG A 91 -3.41 -15.17 -12.26
CA ARG A 91 -2.49 -14.35 -11.47
C ARG A 91 -2.78 -14.42 -9.97
N ALA A 92 -4.05 -14.45 -9.56
CA ALA A 92 -4.40 -14.62 -8.16
C ALA A 92 -3.92 -15.96 -7.60
N GLU A 93 -4.01 -17.05 -8.37
CA GLU A 93 -3.48 -18.35 -7.96
C GLU A 93 -1.94 -18.34 -7.88
N GLN A 94 -1.26 -17.75 -8.88
CA GLN A 94 0.19 -17.58 -8.87
C GLN A 94 0.68 -16.85 -7.61
N TYR A 95 -0.05 -15.83 -7.17
CA TYR A 95 0.29 -15.03 -5.99
C TYR A 95 -0.45 -15.44 -4.72
N ARG A 96 -1.12 -16.61 -4.68
CA ARG A 96 -1.97 -17.04 -3.57
C ARG A 96 -1.30 -16.99 -2.19
N ARG A 97 -0.03 -17.41 -2.11
CA ARG A 97 0.75 -17.35 -0.87
C ARG A 97 0.98 -15.92 -0.41
N ASN A 98 1.33 -15.03 -1.34
CA ASN A 98 1.57 -13.62 -1.07
C ASN A 98 0.29 -12.92 -0.56
N LEU A 99 -0.84 -13.15 -1.25
CA LEU A 99 -2.15 -12.65 -0.83
C LEU A 99 -2.52 -13.16 0.56
N THR A 100 -2.28 -14.45 0.84
CA THR A 100 -2.49 -15.06 2.16
C THR A 100 -1.68 -14.39 3.25
N THR A 101 -0.41 -14.11 2.98
CA THR A 101 0.45 -13.44 3.95
C THR A 101 -0.03 -12.02 4.25
N VAL A 102 -0.49 -11.26 3.24
CA VAL A 102 -1.06 -9.92 3.44
C VAL A 102 -2.26 -9.97 4.40
N HIS A 103 -3.15 -10.96 4.25
CA HIS A 103 -4.28 -11.14 5.18
C HIS A 103 -3.83 -11.53 6.59
N ARG A 104 -2.85 -12.43 6.74
CA ARG A 104 -2.31 -12.82 8.06
C ARG A 104 -1.69 -11.64 8.79
N ILE A 105 -0.95 -10.80 8.08
CA ILE A 105 -0.36 -9.56 8.60
C ILE A 105 -1.47 -8.61 9.02
N ARG A 106 -2.46 -8.37 8.15
CA ARG A 106 -3.58 -7.46 8.42
C ARG A 106 -4.46 -7.92 9.59
N ALA A 107 -4.61 -9.22 9.82
CA ALA A 107 -5.35 -9.79 10.95
C ALA A 107 -4.71 -9.51 12.31
N ARG A 108 -3.44 -9.07 12.36
CA ARG A 108 -2.70 -8.75 13.58
C ARG A 108 -2.22 -7.30 13.58
N PRO A 109 -3.13 -6.31 13.68
CA PRO A 109 -2.79 -4.90 13.57
C PRO A 109 -1.82 -4.43 14.67
N LEU A 110 -1.99 -4.92 15.90
CA LEU A 110 -1.07 -4.67 17.01
C LEU A 110 0.34 -5.20 16.72
N GLY A 111 0.45 -6.42 16.20
CA GLY A 111 1.74 -6.99 15.82
C GLY A 111 2.45 -6.18 14.72
N CYS A 112 1.70 -5.70 13.73
CA CYS A 112 2.25 -4.82 12.69
C CYS A 112 2.72 -3.48 13.26
N LEU A 113 1.94 -2.89 14.16
CA LEU A 113 2.29 -1.62 14.80
C LEU A 113 3.56 -1.77 15.62
N VAL A 114 3.66 -2.83 16.44
CA VAL A 114 4.86 -3.13 17.23
C VAL A 114 6.07 -3.33 16.32
N ILE A 115 5.97 -4.17 15.29
CA ILE A 115 7.08 -4.39 14.34
C ILE A 115 7.50 -3.09 13.66
N THR A 116 6.56 -2.25 13.25
CA THR A 116 6.84 -0.97 12.60
C THR A 116 7.49 0.02 13.57
N ALA A 117 6.98 0.12 14.80
CA ALA A 117 7.55 0.97 15.84
C ALA A 117 8.96 0.50 16.23
N SER A 118 9.17 -0.80 16.40
CA SER A 118 10.49 -1.39 16.64
C SER A 118 11.45 -1.13 15.48
N ALA A 119 11.01 -1.23 14.23
CA ALA A 119 11.82 -0.91 13.07
C ALA A 119 12.23 0.57 13.03
N ILE A 120 11.28 1.48 13.30
CA ILE A 120 11.56 2.93 13.39
C ILE A 120 12.55 3.21 14.52
N ALA A 121 12.32 2.64 15.71
CA ALA A 121 13.21 2.79 16.85
C ALA A 121 14.62 2.26 16.55
N LEU A 122 14.73 1.09 15.88
CA LEU A 122 16.03 0.53 15.50
C LEU A 122 16.73 1.37 14.45
N VAL A 123 16.01 1.96 13.49
CA VAL A 123 16.57 2.89 12.50
C VAL A 123 17.11 4.15 13.17
N ILE A 124 16.37 4.72 14.14
CA ILE A 124 16.83 5.87 14.92
C ILE A 124 18.06 5.49 15.74
N LEU A 125 18.04 4.34 16.43
CA LEU A 125 19.14 3.87 17.26
C LEU A 125 20.40 3.58 16.44
N ALA A 126 20.27 2.85 15.34
CA ALA A 126 21.34 2.55 14.40
C ALA A 126 22.02 3.82 13.88
N ARG A 127 21.23 4.87 13.63
CA ARG A 127 21.73 6.16 13.17
C ARG A 127 22.56 6.88 14.23
N HIS A 128 22.15 6.85 15.49
CA HIS A 128 22.87 7.53 16.58
C HIS A 128 24.12 6.79 17.03
N THR A 129 24.11 5.46 16.93
CA THR A 129 25.17 4.63 17.49
C THR A 129 26.19 4.17 16.46
N GLY A 130 25.87 4.26 15.16
CA GLY A 130 26.70 3.69 14.09
C GLY A 130 26.79 2.15 14.14
N LEU A 131 26.01 1.49 15.02
CA LEU A 131 26.07 0.05 15.27
C LEU A 131 25.70 -0.80 14.05
N ILE A 132 24.95 -0.24 13.10
CA ILE A 132 24.42 -0.96 11.94
C ILE A 132 24.82 -0.21 10.68
N SER A 133 25.48 -0.90 9.75
CA SER A 133 25.83 -0.31 8.46
C SER A 133 24.56 0.05 7.68
N LYS A 134 24.64 1.11 6.86
CA LYS A 134 23.53 1.52 5.98
C LYS A 134 23.03 0.37 5.08
N GLN A 135 23.92 -0.54 4.67
CA GLN A 135 23.56 -1.73 3.89
C GLN A 135 22.66 -2.68 4.69
N VAL A 136 23.05 -3.00 5.93
CA VAL A 136 22.27 -3.87 6.82
C VAL A 136 20.91 -3.24 7.11
N LYS A 137 20.85 -1.93 7.37
CA LYS A 137 19.57 -1.19 7.53
C LYS A 137 18.66 -1.37 6.31
N THR A 138 19.19 -1.21 5.11
CA THR A 138 18.41 -1.29 3.86
C THR A 138 17.90 -2.71 3.60
N LEU A 139 18.73 -3.72 3.84
CA LEU A 139 18.34 -5.12 3.70
C LEU A 139 17.30 -5.54 4.75
N LEU A 140 17.49 -5.14 6.01
CA LEU A 140 16.64 -5.61 7.11
C LEU A 140 15.29 -4.89 7.18
N PHE A 141 15.22 -3.62 6.77
CA PHE A 141 14.00 -2.81 6.93
C PHE A 141 13.36 -2.39 5.62
N ALA A 142 14.15 -1.79 4.72
CA ALA A 142 13.60 -1.23 3.48
C ALA A 142 13.11 -2.34 2.55
N THR A 143 13.84 -3.45 2.46
CA THR A 143 13.50 -4.57 1.56
C THR A 143 12.20 -5.27 1.97
N PRO A 144 12.00 -5.67 3.25
CA PRO A 144 10.72 -6.24 3.68
C PRO A 144 9.56 -5.26 3.59
N ALA A 145 9.78 -3.98 3.93
CA ALA A 145 8.74 -2.95 3.77
C ALA A 145 8.31 -2.81 2.31
N MET A 146 9.28 -2.78 1.39
CA MET A 146 9.01 -2.71 -0.05
C MET A 146 8.24 -3.94 -0.55
N TRP A 147 8.62 -5.13 -0.08
CA TRP A 147 7.88 -6.36 -0.37
C TRP A 147 6.44 -6.28 0.12
N ILE A 148 6.19 -5.78 1.34
CA ILE A 148 4.84 -5.59 1.88
C ILE A 148 4.04 -4.62 1.01
N PHE A 149 4.62 -3.48 0.61
CA PHE A 149 3.93 -2.50 -0.23
C PHE A 149 3.59 -3.04 -1.62
N LEU A 150 4.51 -3.77 -2.25
CA LEU A 150 4.24 -4.46 -3.53
C LEU A 150 3.13 -5.50 -3.38
N SER A 151 3.16 -6.27 -2.29
CA SER A 151 2.14 -7.27 -1.97
C SER A 151 0.77 -6.63 -1.79
N LEU A 152 0.71 -5.48 -1.10
CA LEU A 152 -0.51 -4.72 -0.87
C LEU A 152 -1.06 -4.11 -2.16
N SER A 153 -0.19 -3.57 -3.01
CA SER A 153 -0.57 -3.06 -4.34
C SER A 153 -1.13 -4.17 -5.24
N ARG A 154 -0.48 -5.33 -5.28
CA ARG A 154 -0.96 -6.52 -6.00
C ARG A 154 -2.30 -6.99 -5.44
N HIS A 155 -2.43 -7.03 -4.13
CA HIS A 155 -3.67 -7.40 -3.46
C HIS A 155 -4.84 -6.50 -3.88
N SER A 156 -4.66 -5.17 -3.90
CA SER A 156 -5.72 -4.25 -4.36
C SER A 156 -6.14 -4.49 -5.81
N ARG A 157 -5.21 -4.85 -6.70
CA ARG A 157 -5.51 -5.13 -8.12
C ARG A 157 -6.17 -6.49 -8.33
N LEU A 158 -5.81 -7.49 -7.52
CA LEU A 158 -6.31 -8.86 -7.61
C LEU A 158 -7.47 -9.14 -6.63
N GLN A 159 -7.96 -8.11 -5.93
CA GLN A 159 -8.97 -8.24 -4.88
C GLN A 159 -10.24 -9.01 -5.34
N PRO A 160 -10.79 -8.82 -6.56
CA PRO A 160 -11.97 -9.57 -7.01
C PRO A 160 -11.75 -11.09 -7.14
N TRP A 161 -10.50 -11.51 -7.36
CA TRP A 161 -10.11 -12.91 -7.52
C TRP A 161 -9.44 -13.49 -6.27
N CYS A 162 -9.16 -12.68 -5.24
CA CYS A 162 -8.55 -13.15 -4.01
C CYS A 162 -9.49 -14.10 -3.25
N PRO A 163 -9.07 -15.35 -2.95
CA PRO A 163 -9.94 -16.34 -2.30
C PRO A 163 -10.36 -15.93 -0.88
N GLN A 164 -9.53 -15.14 -0.19
CA GLN A 164 -9.82 -14.64 1.16
C GLN A 164 -10.75 -13.42 1.14
N CYS A 165 -10.77 -12.63 0.07
CA CYS A 165 -11.70 -11.51 -0.07
C CYS A 165 -13.07 -11.94 -0.62
N ARG A 166 -13.14 -13.08 -1.32
CA ARG A 166 -14.38 -13.59 -1.94
C ARG A 166 -15.50 -13.90 -0.93
N GLY A 167 -15.19 -14.16 0.34
CA GLY A 167 -16.18 -14.41 1.40
C GLY A 167 -16.66 -13.16 2.16
N ASP A 168 -15.84 -12.10 2.18
CA ASP A 168 -16.00 -10.99 3.15
C ASP A 168 -16.44 -9.68 2.46
N GLY A 169 -16.78 -9.74 1.18
CA GLY A 169 -17.29 -8.60 0.43
C GLY A 169 -16.20 -7.60 0.03
N GLY A 170 -15.40 -7.99 -0.97
CA GLY A 170 -14.97 -7.02 -2.00
C GLY A 170 -16.13 -6.39 -2.79
N GLY A 171 -17.38 -6.71 -2.42
CA GLY A 171 -18.63 -6.12 -2.89
C GLY A 171 -19.50 -5.66 -1.72
N ARG A 172 -19.16 -4.53 -1.10
CA ARG A 172 -20.17 -3.67 -0.44
C ARG A 172 -20.90 -2.78 -1.45
N TYR A 173 -20.88 -3.13 -2.73
CA TYR A 173 -21.72 -2.56 -3.75
C TYR A 173 -22.47 -3.70 -4.43
N HIS A 174 -23.80 -3.64 -4.29
CA HIS A 174 -24.80 -4.63 -4.67
C HIS A 174 -24.92 -5.86 -3.75
N ARG A 175 -25.38 -5.63 -2.50
CA ARG A 175 -26.63 -6.30 -2.14
C ARG A 175 -27.58 -5.87 -3.27
N ALA A 176 -27.85 -6.77 -4.21
CA ALA A 176 -28.80 -6.52 -5.28
C ALA A 176 -29.94 -5.72 -4.67
N ALA A 177 -30.28 -4.58 -5.28
CA ALA A 177 -31.60 -4.01 -5.05
C ALA A 177 -32.52 -5.21 -5.08
N THR A 178 -33.13 -5.52 -3.94
CA THR A 178 -34.11 -6.58 -3.86
C THR A 178 -35.13 -6.17 -4.90
N GLY A 179 -35.06 -6.77 -6.09
CA GLY A 179 -36.08 -6.61 -7.09
C GLY A 179 -37.40 -6.85 -6.37
N PRO A 180 -38.45 -6.06 -6.67
CA PRO A 180 -39.72 -6.21 -5.97
C PRO A 180 -40.07 -7.69 -5.93
N LYS A 181 -40.23 -8.23 -4.70
CA LYS A 181 -40.64 -9.63 -4.51
C LYS A 181 -41.82 -9.88 -5.46
N PRO A 182 -41.79 -10.93 -6.31
CA PRO A 182 -42.96 -11.27 -7.10
C PRO A 182 -44.11 -11.44 -6.11
N ARG A 183 -45.12 -10.57 -6.26
CA ARG A 183 -46.33 -10.64 -5.46
C ARG A 183 -46.97 -11.97 -5.87
N LEU A 184 -46.91 -12.97 -4.99
CA LEU A 184 -47.68 -14.20 -5.16
C LEU A 184 -49.13 -13.74 -5.37
N ALA A 185 -49.64 -13.92 -6.58
CA ALA A 185 -51.04 -13.76 -6.86
C ALA A 185 -51.75 -14.81 -5.99
N LEU A 186 -52.43 -14.34 -4.95
CA LEU A 186 -53.43 -15.11 -4.27
C LEU A 186 -54.52 -15.37 -5.31
N ASN A 187 -54.58 -16.61 -5.80
CA ASN A 187 -55.70 -17.10 -6.59
C ASN A 187 -56.97 -16.94 -5.74
N SER A 188 -57.84 -16.06 -6.19
CA SER A 188 -59.26 -16.01 -5.84
C SER A 188 -60.01 -17.13 -6.54
#